data_AF-A0A537N1Z2-F1
#
_entry.id   AF-A0A537N1Z2-F1
#
_cell.length_a   1.000
_cell.length_b   1.000
_cell.length_c   1.000
_cell.angle_alpha   90.00
_cell.angle_beta   90.00
_cell.angle_gamma   90.00
#
_symmetry.space_group_name_H-M   'P 1'
#
loop_
_entity.id
_entity.type
_entity.pdbx_description
1 polymer ?
#
loop_
_entity_poly.entity_id
_entity_poly.type
_entity_poly.pdbx_seq_one_letter_code
_entity_poly.pdbx_strand_id
1 'polypeptide(L)'
;MLVAWAALATCASQGSLLGAEPSHAIAMHGSPALAAGFSHFRYVDPAAPKAGRLVASIVGSFDSLNPFIVKGLPFEHVRGYV
;
A
#
# COMPACT_ATOMS: atom_id res chain seq x y z
N MET A 1 17.43 5.36 -60.68
CA MET A 1 18.07 4.45 -59.71
C MET A 1 18.29 5.24 -58.41
N LEU A 2 17.28 5.33 -57.55
CA LEU A 2 17.08 4.46 -56.36
C LEU A 2 17.99 4.77 -55.16
N VAL A 3 18.21 6.05 -54.78
CA VAL A 3 18.99 6.38 -53.56
C VAL A 3 18.25 7.27 -52.54
N ALA A 4 17.04 7.76 -52.85
CA ALA A 4 16.36 8.74 -51.98
C ALA A 4 15.46 8.17 -50.87
N TRP A 5 15.33 6.84 -50.72
CA TRP A 5 14.36 6.22 -49.79
C TRP A 5 14.97 5.63 -48.51
N ALA A 6 16.28 5.76 -48.28
CA ALA A 6 16.94 5.12 -47.13
C ALA A 6 16.95 5.96 -45.84
N ALA A 7 16.55 7.23 -45.88
CA ALA A 7 16.69 8.14 -44.74
C ALA A 7 15.46 8.24 -43.81
N LEU A 8 14.30 7.66 -44.18
CA LEU A 8 13.07 7.76 -43.37
C LEU A 8 12.82 6.58 -42.42
N ALA A 9 13.63 5.53 -42.43
CA ALA A 9 13.26 4.26 -41.79
C ALA A 9 13.76 4.07 -40.35
N THR A 10 14.61 4.95 -39.78
CA THR A 10 15.34 4.60 -38.54
C THR A 10 14.83 5.29 -37.26
N CYS A 11 13.77 6.10 -37.30
CA CYS A 11 13.28 6.78 -36.08
C CYS A 11 12.20 6.01 -35.29
N ALA A 12 11.83 4.80 -35.71
CA ALA A 12 10.76 4.03 -35.06
C ALA A 12 11.30 2.96 -34.10
N SER A 13 11.98 3.33 -33.01
CA SER A 13 12.29 2.34 -31.95
C SER A 13 12.66 2.91 -30.59
N GLN A 14 11.94 3.89 -30.06
CA GLN A 14 11.97 4.13 -28.60
C GLN A 14 10.56 4.43 -28.08
N GLY A 15 9.66 3.47 -28.25
CA GLY A 15 8.53 3.36 -27.33
C GLY A 15 9.12 2.89 -26.00
N SER A 16 9.46 3.82 -25.11
CA SER A 16 9.74 3.46 -23.71
C SER A 16 8.49 2.76 -23.19
N LEU A 17 8.62 1.45 -22.96
CA LEU A 17 7.69 0.71 -22.14
C LEU A 17 7.87 1.23 -20.72
N LEU A 18 7.25 2.37 -20.41
CA LEU A 18 7.01 2.81 -19.04
C LEU A 18 5.96 1.86 -18.46
N GLY A 19 6.35 0.61 -18.26
CA GLY A 19 5.64 -0.27 -17.34
C GLY A 19 5.75 0.39 -15.98
N ALA A 20 4.62 0.54 -15.29
CA ALA A 20 4.67 0.89 -13.89
C ALA A 20 5.42 -0.23 -13.17
N GLU A 21 6.71 -0.02 -12.93
CA GLU A 21 7.52 -0.97 -12.16
C GLU A 21 6.85 -1.19 -10.80
N PRO A 22 6.78 -2.43 -10.29
CA PRO A 22 6.22 -2.70 -8.98
C PRO A 22 6.82 -1.78 -7.92
N SER A 23 5.98 -0.95 -7.30
CA SER A 23 6.40 -0.07 -6.20
C SER A 23 6.14 -0.74 -4.85
N HIS A 24 7.05 -0.57 -3.90
CA HIS A 24 6.91 -1.11 -2.54
C HIS A 24 5.96 -0.31 -1.65
N ALA A 25 5.58 0.91 -2.07
CA ALA A 25 4.75 1.80 -1.27
C ALA A 25 3.94 2.78 -2.13
N ILE A 26 2.85 3.29 -1.54
CA ILE A 26 1.99 4.35 -2.10
C ILE A 26 1.94 5.52 -1.13
N ALA A 27 2.10 6.74 -1.65
CA ALA A 27 1.88 7.98 -0.93
C ALA A 27 0.85 8.79 -1.71
N MET A 28 -0.13 9.38 -1.02
CA MET A 28 -1.12 10.25 -1.68
C MET A 28 -0.45 11.44 -2.38
N HIS A 29 0.62 11.96 -1.78
CA HIS A 29 1.42 13.05 -2.31
C HIS A 29 2.91 12.78 -2.08
N GLY A 30 3.74 13.21 -3.03
CA GLY A 30 5.19 13.08 -2.93
C GLY A 30 5.68 11.64 -3.02
N SER A 31 6.86 11.39 -2.44
CA SER A 31 7.46 10.06 -2.39
C SER A 31 7.22 9.38 -1.03
N PRO A 32 7.11 8.03 -0.99
CA PRO A 32 7.05 7.29 0.27
C PRO A 32 8.24 7.60 1.18
N ALA A 33 7.98 7.84 2.46
CA ALA A 33 9.00 8.27 3.42
C ALA A 33 9.99 7.16 3.85
N LEU A 34 9.67 5.90 3.56
CA LEU A 34 10.47 4.73 3.95
C LEU A 34 11.04 4.05 2.71
N ALA A 35 12.32 3.73 2.76
CA ALA A 35 13.02 3.01 1.70
C ALA A 35 12.45 1.61 1.51
N ALA A 36 12.67 1.05 0.32
CA ALA A 36 12.34 -0.34 0.05
C ALA A 36 13.06 -1.27 1.04
N GLY A 37 12.35 -2.28 1.56
CA GLY A 37 12.91 -3.26 2.48
C GLY A 37 13.17 -2.76 3.91
N PHE A 38 12.58 -1.64 4.34
CA PHE A 38 12.65 -1.23 5.74
C PHE A 38 12.08 -2.33 6.67
N SER A 39 12.68 -2.52 7.85
CA SER A 39 12.37 -3.66 8.71
C SER A 39 11.22 -3.43 9.70
N HIS A 40 10.99 -2.18 10.10
CA HIS A 40 9.92 -1.79 11.03
C HIS A 40 9.61 -0.30 10.92
N PHE A 41 8.39 0.11 11.30
CA PHE A 41 8.04 1.53 11.38
C PHE A 41 8.82 2.24 12.49
N ARG A 42 9.04 3.55 12.34
CA ARG A 42 9.82 4.37 13.28
C ARG A 42 9.26 4.37 14.71
N TYR A 43 7.98 4.04 14.88
CA TYR A 43 7.29 4.01 16.17
C TYR A 43 7.18 2.61 16.77
N VAL A 44 7.75 1.59 16.13
CA VAL A 44 7.73 0.21 16.61
C VAL A 44 9.02 -0.08 17.36
N ASP A 45 8.89 -0.59 18.58
CA ASP A 45 10.01 -1.24 19.27
C ASP A 45 10.15 -2.69 18.77
N PRO A 46 11.21 -3.04 18.02
CA PRO A 46 11.41 -4.41 17.54
C PRO A 46 11.69 -5.41 18.66
N ALA A 47 12.14 -4.94 19.84
CA ALA A 47 12.41 -5.77 21.01
C ALA A 47 11.18 -5.98 21.90
N ALA A 48 10.00 -5.49 21.50
CA ALA A 48 8.79 -5.55 22.31
C ALA A 48 8.44 -7.02 22.71
N PRO A 49 8.23 -7.29 24.00
CA PRO A 49 7.92 -8.63 24.49
C PRO A 49 6.60 -9.15 23.91
N LYS A 50 6.53 -10.46 23.62
CA LYS A 50 5.37 -11.11 22.97
C LYS A 50 4.46 -11.87 23.94
N ALA A 51 4.54 -11.57 25.23
CA ALA A 51 3.82 -12.26 26.29
C ALA A 51 2.83 -11.33 27.01
N GLY A 52 1.87 -11.93 27.72
CA GLY A 52 0.88 -11.23 28.54
C GLY A 52 -0.53 -11.24 27.94
N ARG A 53 -1.45 -10.55 28.62
CA ARG A 53 -2.85 -10.42 28.21
C ARG A 53 -3.28 -8.96 28.29
N LEU A 54 -3.69 -8.40 27.16
CA LEU A 54 -4.35 -7.10 27.11
C LEU A 54 -5.85 -7.29 27.39
N VAL A 55 -6.36 -6.60 28.40
CA VAL A 55 -7.80 -6.52 28.69
C VAL A 55 -8.21 -5.06 28.55
N ALA A 56 -8.98 -4.76 27.52
CA ALA A 56 -9.51 -3.44 27.24
C ALA A 56 -11.03 -3.42 27.46
N SER A 57 -11.53 -2.31 27.98
CA SER A 57 -12.96 -2.04 28.13
C SER A 57 -13.37 -0.94 27.16
N ILE A 58 -14.55 -1.09 26.57
CA ILE A 58 -15.12 -0.13 25.63
C ILE A 58 -16.49 0.23 26.15
N VAL A 59 -16.83 1.52 26.09
CA VAL A 59 -18.16 2.00 26.46
C VAL A 59 -19.09 1.82 25.26
N GLY A 60 -20.18 1.07 25.43
CA GLY A 60 -21.15 0.79 24.38
C GLY A 60 -21.50 -0.69 24.31
N SER A 61 -22.08 -1.11 23.19
CA SER A 61 -22.40 -2.51 22.88
C SER A 61 -22.15 -2.79 21.40
N PHE A 62 -22.09 -4.07 21.04
CA PHE A 62 -22.05 -4.53 19.65
C PHE A 62 -23.09 -5.64 19.46
N ASP A 63 -23.65 -5.73 18.27
CA ASP A 63 -24.58 -6.81 17.88
C ASP A 63 -24.08 -7.61 16.66
N SER A 64 -23.02 -7.11 16.00
CA SER A 64 -22.45 -7.69 14.81
C SER A 64 -20.93 -7.76 14.92
N LEU A 65 -20.36 -8.84 14.37
CA LEU A 65 -18.92 -8.99 14.18
C LEU A 65 -18.49 -8.69 12.73
N ASN A 66 -19.43 -8.32 11.87
CA ASN A 66 -19.16 -7.94 10.49
C ASN A 66 -19.15 -6.40 10.37
N PRO A 67 -17.98 -5.76 10.15
CA PRO A 67 -17.88 -4.30 10.02
C PRO A 67 -18.22 -3.77 8.63
N PHE A 68 -18.61 -4.62 7.67
CA PHE A 68 -18.82 -4.24 6.26
C PHE A 68 -20.29 -4.16 5.85
N ILE A 69 -21.22 -4.38 6.78
CA ILE A 69 -22.66 -4.32 6.54
C ILE A 69 -23.24 -2.98 6.97
N VAL A 70 -24.32 -2.57 6.30
CA VAL A 70 -25.00 -1.29 6.58
C VAL A 70 -25.83 -1.36 7.88
N LYS A 71 -26.32 -2.55 8.24
CA LYS A 71 -27.17 -2.76 9.42
C LYS A 71 -26.41 -3.48 10.51
N GLY A 72 -26.59 -3.02 11.76
CA GLY A 72 -25.93 -3.55 12.94
C GLY A 72 -24.84 -2.63 13.46
N LEU A 73 -24.47 -2.83 14.71
CA LEU A 73 -23.39 -2.14 15.41
C LEU A 73 -22.16 -3.07 15.44
N PRO A 74 -21.13 -2.82 14.60
CA PRO A 74 -19.96 -3.65 14.57
C PRO A 74 -19.06 -3.42 15.78
N PHE A 75 -18.35 -4.46 16.20
CA PHE A 75 -17.30 -4.30 17.20
C PHE A 75 -16.16 -3.41 16.66
N GLU A 76 -15.94 -2.26 17.31
CA GLU A 76 -15.01 -1.20 16.89
C GLU A 76 -13.61 -1.70 16.54
N HIS A 77 -13.04 -2.58 17.38
CA HIS A 77 -11.64 -2.98 17.26
C HIS A 77 -11.38 -4.04 16.17
N VAL A 78 -12.41 -4.57 15.50
CA VAL A 78 -12.22 -5.48 14.36
C VAL A 78 -11.80 -4.73 13.09
N ARG A 79 -12.11 -3.44 12.97
CA ARG A 79 -11.78 -2.63 11.76
C ARG A 79 -10.95 -1.37 12.07
N GLY A 80 -10.44 -1.22 13.29
CA GLY A 80 -9.78 -0.01 13.78
C GLY A 80 -8.41 0.36 13.17
N TYR A 81 -7.95 -0.35 12.12
CA TYR A 81 -6.59 -0.19 11.58
C TYR A 81 -6.57 -0.13 10.04
N VAL A 82 -7.28 0.86 9.47
CA VAL A 82 -7.02 1.32 8.10
C VAL A 82 -6.61 2.78 8.15
#